data_AF-A0A7C8CH68-F1
#
_entry.id   AF-A0A7C8CH68-F1
#
_cell.length_a   1.000
_cell.length_b   1.000
_cell.length_c   1.000
_cell.angle_alpha   90.00
_cell.angle_beta   90.00
_cell.angle_gamma   90.00
#
_symmetry.space_group_name_H-M   'P 1'
#
loop_
_entity.id
_entity.type
_entity.pdbx_description
1 polymer ?
#
loop_
_entity_poly.entity_id
_entity_poly.type
_entity_poly.pdbx_seq_one_letter_code
_entity_poly.pdbx_strand_id
1 'polypeptide(L)'
;MSESSAHRPQIVSLDRIFDGPSGRPVGGKAEGLAHLVRMGLPVPQAFVILDAGVDIFPADLLDHYRAIGGGRVAVRSSALGEDGEHASFAGQFKTFLNVQGETDLRQAIADCVDSLSGHAARAYGHERDGDGPETMCVVVQAMVAPQAAGVLFSADPVSGRHDRLVIDAVMGLGESLVSGEATPDHYVMNPDNAVVRQELVGEVSILAPEQLRSLARGARLAAREMGNPVDMEWAIDEEGAIQWLQARPITTLGGDLNADFTPISSGDVITRCNVGEMMPGPVCPLTFSTQGRAIEHGMQHMQVCYGGRSAITPEWTQINLFFGHMFINLTGGLEASRFVSITNAETLGQSVCGRVIPELQDPPNKKSVLRRLVGTLQFARYCLRATKAIAEFDSRFRHFHIRYCDDSLGMVAEMERQFPWLLEADEVHLRSSAYSGVMEGVVQGVVASRDVDPGSDRVTAQQAE
;
A
#
# COMPACT_ATOMS: atom_id res chain seq x y z
N MET A 1 47.86 -10.26 -21.29
CA MET A 1 47.97 -8.83 -20.92
C MET A 1 47.04 -8.06 -21.85
N SER A 2 45.77 -8.00 -21.47
CA SER A 2 44.76 -7.15 -22.12
C SER A 2 44.86 -5.80 -21.45
N GLU A 3 45.12 -4.73 -22.20
CA GLU A 3 45.06 -3.36 -21.69
C GLU A 3 43.66 -3.14 -21.10
N SER A 4 43.61 -2.95 -19.79
CA SER A 4 42.42 -2.45 -19.10
C SER A 4 42.18 -1.04 -19.61
N SER A 5 41.12 -0.87 -20.41
CA SER A 5 40.60 0.42 -20.86
C SER A 5 40.18 1.22 -19.63
N ALA A 6 41.11 1.95 -19.02
CA ALA A 6 40.81 2.93 -17.98
C ALA A 6 39.77 3.91 -18.53
N HIS A 7 38.55 3.84 -18.01
CA HIS A 7 37.45 4.69 -18.43
C HIS A 7 37.81 6.14 -18.10
N ARG A 8 37.90 7.00 -19.12
CA ARG A 8 38.11 8.44 -18.90
C ARG A 8 36.78 9.06 -18.42
N PRO A 9 36.80 9.98 -17.45
CA PRO A 9 35.60 10.66 -17.02
C PRO A 9 34.92 11.40 -18.18
N GLN A 10 33.60 11.32 -18.26
CA GLN A 10 32.79 11.95 -19.30
C GLN A 10 31.64 12.74 -18.69
N ILE A 11 31.30 13.87 -19.30
CA ILE A 11 30.12 14.66 -18.88
C ILE A 11 28.93 14.30 -19.75
N VAL A 12 27.78 14.09 -19.10
CA VAL A 12 26.49 13.89 -19.75
C VAL A 12 25.47 14.84 -19.14
N SER A 13 24.63 15.44 -19.97
CA SER A 13 23.51 16.27 -19.54
C SER A 13 22.32 15.40 -19.13
N LEU A 14 21.52 15.84 -18.16
CA LEU A 14 20.40 15.06 -17.62
C LEU A 14 19.40 14.59 -18.70
N ASP A 15 19.15 15.40 -19.72
CA ASP A 15 18.24 15.11 -20.83
C ASP A 15 18.72 13.98 -21.75
N ARG A 16 20.03 13.68 -21.76
CA ARG A 16 20.65 12.70 -22.65
C ARG A 16 21.00 11.38 -22.00
N ILE A 17 20.73 11.23 -20.71
CA ILE A 17 21.08 10.02 -19.94
C ILE A 17 20.44 8.75 -20.55
N PHE A 18 19.25 8.87 -21.14
CA PHE A 18 18.51 7.73 -21.69
C PHE A 18 18.67 7.52 -23.22
N ASP A 19 19.47 8.33 -23.92
CA ASP A 19 19.51 8.35 -25.39
C ASP A 19 20.50 7.35 -26.04
N GLY A 20 21.18 6.50 -25.26
CA GLY A 20 22.24 5.58 -25.73
C GLY A 20 21.79 4.10 -25.92
N PRO A 21 22.51 3.28 -26.73
CA PRO A 21 22.13 1.88 -27.09
C PRO A 21 22.10 0.86 -25.94
N SER A 22 22.45 1.27 -24.73
CA SER A 22 22.30 0.55 -23.47
C SER A 22 22.71 1.58 -22.43
N GLY A 23 21.75 2.25 -21.79
CA GLY A 23 22.00 3.37 -20.88
C GLY A 23 23.15 3.03 -19.93
N ARG A 24 24.25 3.78 -20.04
CA ARG A 24 25.39 3.60 -19.11
C ARG A 24 24.86 3.93 -17.71
N PRO A 25 25.15 3.12 -16.69
CA PRO A 25 24.57 3.33 -15.38
C PRO A 25 25.16 4.62 -14.78
N VAL A 26 24.29 5.54 -14.34
CA VAL A 26 24.65 6.89 -13.88
C VAL A 26 24.51 7.10 -12.36
N GLY A 27 24.09 6.04 -11.66
CA GLY A 27 23.73 6.08 -10.24
C GLY A 27 22.34 6.65 -9.99
N GLY A 28 21.79 6.33 -8.81
CA GLY A 28 20.37 6.56 -8.51
C GLY A 28 19.95 8.02 -8.50
N LYS A 29 20.75 8.92 -7.92
CA LYS A 29 20.44 10.36 -7.89
C LYS A 29 20.40 10.99 -9.28
N ALA A 30 21.37 10.66 -10.13
CA ALA A 30 21.41 11.14 -11.51
C ALA A 30 20.23 10.63 -12.33
N GLU A 31 19.88 9.35 -12.17
CA GLU A 31 18.76 8.71 -12.84
C GLU A 31 17.42 9.34 -12.42
N GLY A 32 17.23 9.55 -11.11
CA GLY A 32 16.06 10.26 -10.58
C GLY A 32 15.89 11.65 -11.15
N LEU A 33 16.97 12.45 -11.20
CA LEU A 33 16.95 13.78 -11.80
C LEU A 33 16.62 13.77 -13.30
N ALA A 34 17.19 12.82 -14.05
CA ALA A 34 16.90 12.67 -15.48
C ALA A 34 15.44 12.29 -15.73
N HIS A 35 14.86 11.44 -14.89
CA HIS A 35 13.43 11.12 -14.92
C HIS A 35 12.57 12.37 -14.74
N LEU A 36 12.88 13.22 -13.76
CA LEU A 36 12.15 14.47 -13.53
C LEU A 36 12.23 15.42 -14.73
N VAL A 37 13.42 15.59 -15.32
CA VAL A 37 13.61 16.41 -16.53
C VAL A 37 12.77 15.88 -17.69
N ARG A 38 12.76 14.56 -17.91
CA ARG A 38 11.98 13.92 -18.97
C ARG A 38 10.46 14.08 -18.78
N MET A 39 9.99 14.17 -17.54
CA MET A 39 8.59 14.45 -17.20
C MET A 39 8.22 15.94 -17.35
N GLY A 40 9.19 16.81 -17.67
CA GLY A 40 8.98 18.25 -17.73
C GLY A 40 8.81 18.90 -16.35
N LEU A 41 9.22 18.22 -15.28
CA LEU A 41 9.25 18.80 -13.94
C LEU A 41 10.48 19.73 -13.84
N PRO A 42 10.35 20.93 -13.24
CA PRO A 42 11.46 21.87 -13.16
C PRO A 42 12.58 21.31 -12.27
N VAL A 43 13.78 21.21 -12.83
CA VAL A 43 14.99 20.77 -12.15
C VAL A 43 16.07 21.84 -12.39
N PRO A 44 16.82 22.27 -11.36
CA PRO A 44 17.95 23.18 -11.56
C PRO A 44 18.95 22.60 -12.57
N GLN A 45 19.55 23.47 -13.39
CA GLN A 45 20.50 23.03 -14.41
C GLN A 45 21.61 22.18 -13.78
N ALA A 46 21.85 21.01 -14.35
CA ALA A 46 22.83 20.07 -13.83
C ALA A 46 23.46 19.25 -14.95
N PHE A 47 24.64 18.71 -14.65
CA PHE A 47 25.31 17.70 -15.46
C PHE A 47 25.87 16.60 -14.57
N VAL A 48 26.13 15.45 -15.18
CA VAL A 48 26.65 14.27 -14.49
C VAL A 48 28.03 13.95 -15.03
N ILE A 49 28.99 13.75 -14.13
CA ILE A 49 30.31 13.22 -14.44
C ILE A 49 30.24 11.71 -14.27
N LEU A 50 30.34 10.99 -15.38
CA LEU A 50 30.48 9.55 -15.43
C LEU A 50 31.93 9.17 -15.18
N ASP A 51 32.14 8.01 -14.58
CA ASP A 51 33.48 7.43 -14.34
C ASP A 51 34.43 8.43 -13.64
N ALA A 52 33.92 9.18 -12.66
CA ALA A 52 34.69 10.17 -11.92
C ALA A 52 35.81 9.48 -11.11
N GLY A 53 37.03 10.04 -11.19
CA GLY A 53 38.21 9.53 -10.52
C GLY A 53 38.87 10.60 -9.64
N VAL A 54 39.65 10.18 -8.64
CA VAL A 54 40.43 11.08 -7.78
C VAL A 54 41.43 11.83 -8.65
N ASP A 55 41.40 13.16 -8.59
CA ASP A 55 42.24 14.07 -9.38
C ASP A 55 42.17 13.88 -10.92
N ILE A 56 41.17 13.14 -11.42
CA ILE A 56 40.95 12.93 -12.85
C ILE A 56 39.62 13.58 -13.22
N PHE A 57 39.69 14.66 -14.00
CA PHE A 57 38.53 15.45 -14.39
C PHE A 57 38.34 15.47 -15.91
N PRO A 58 37.09 15.58 -16.40
CA PRO A 58 36.81 15.88 -17.80
C PRO A 58 37.49 17.19 -18.23
N ALA A 59 38.02 17.23 -19.45
CA ALA A 59 38.72 18.41 -19.98
C ALA A 59 37.78 19.63 -20.14
N ASP A 60 36.50 19.37 -20.35
CA ASP A 60 35.40 20.31 -20.57
C ASP A 60 34.59 20.61 -19.29
N LEU A 61 35.10 20.24 -18.11
CA LEU A 61 34.42 20.46 -16.82
C LEU A 61 34.04 21.93 -16.58
N LEU A 62 34.97 22.85 -16.83
CA LEU A 62 34.73 24.28 -16.57
C LEU A 62 33.75 24.88 -17.56
N ASP A 63 33.71 24.37 -18.79
CA ASP A 63 32.77 24.86 -19.80
C ASP A 63 31.34 24.47 -19.42
N HIS A 64 31.14 23.24 -18.92
CA HIS A 64 29.86 22.80 -18.36
C HIS A 64 29.49 23.56 -17.08
N TYR A 65 30.44 23.78 -16.17
CA TYR A 65 30.21 24.57 -14.95
C TYR A 65 29.76 26.00 -15.27
N ARG A 66 30.37 26.65 -16.27
CA ARG A 66 29.95 27.98 -16.74
C ARG A 66 28.60 27.93 -17.46
N ALA A 67 28.33 26.87 -18.22
CA ALA A 67 27.06 26.71 -18.95
C ALA A 67 25.86 26.61 -18.00
N ILE A 68 26.01 25.99 -16.83
CA ILE A 68 24.97 25.95 -15.79
C ILE A 68 24.88 27.24 -14.94
N GLY A 69 25.63 28.28 -15.31
CA GLY A 69 25.60 29.62 -14.71
C GLY A 69 26.90 30.05 -14.03
N GLY A 70 27.84 29.14 -13.76
CA GLY A 70 29.12 29.46 -13.10
C GLY A 70 29.00 30.01 -11.67
N GLY A 71 27.80 29.90 -11.06
CA GLY A 71 27.50 30.32 -9.71
C GLY A 71 27.78 29.24 -8.66
N ARG A 72 27.03 29.26 -7.56
CA ARG A 72 27.11 28.22 -6.54
C ARG A 72 26.47 26.93 -7.07
N VAL A 73 27.10 25.79 -6.79
CA VAL A 73 26.61 24.46 -7.17
C VAL A 73 26.57 23.51 -5.96
N ALA A 74 25.67 22.54 -6.04
CA ALA A 74 25.69 21.34 -5.23
C ALA A 74 26.45 20.23 -5.98
N VAL A 75 27.40 19.59 -5.30
CA VAL A 75 28.13 18.42 -5.80
C VAL A 75 27.64 17.22 -5.01
N ARG A 76 26.94 16.31 -5.69
CA ARG A 76 26.30 15.14 -5.09
C ARG A 76 26.89 13.87 -5.66
N SER A 77 27.27 12.97 -4.76
CA SER A 77 27.59 11.58 -5.07
C SER A 77 26.40 10.84 -5.68
N SER A 78 26.62 10.03 -6.71
CA SER A 78 25.60 9.20 -7.37
C SER A 78 26.20 7.81 -7.62
N ALA A 79 26.26 6.98 -6.59
CA ALA A 79 26.87 5.66 -6.71
C ALA A 79 25.92 4.64 -7.39
N LEU A 80 26.51 3.63 -8.03
CA LEU A 80 25.76 2.52 -8.61
C LEU A 80 25.16 1.66 -7.49
N GLY A 81 23.83 1.49 -7.50
CA GLY A 81 23.12 0.77 -6.44
C GLY A 81 22.89 1.57 -5.15
N GLU A 82 23.17 2.87 -5.13
CA GLU A 82 22.85 3.76 -3.99
C GLU A 82 21.34 3.82 -3.70
N ASP A 83 20.53 3.84 -4.77
CA ASP A 83 19.05 3.89 -4.73
C ASP A 83 18.42 2.68 -5.46
N GLY A 84 18.99 1.48 -5.27
CA GLY A 84 18.50 0.27 -5.94
C GLY A 84 17.22 -0.32 -5.31
N GLU A 85 16.46 -1.09 -6.08
CA GLU A 85 15.20 -1.73 -5.63
C GLU A 85 15.35 -2.62 -4.38
N HIS A 86 16.56 -3.07 -4.06
CA HIS A 86 16.84 -4.01 -2.96
C HIS A 86 17.67 -3.43 -1.82
N ALA A 87 18.27 -2.24 -1.98
CA ALA A 87 19.04 -1.57 -0.94
C ALA A 87 19.15 -0.06 -1.23
N SER A 88 18.77 0.76 -0.26
CA SER A 88 18.98 2.21 -0.29
C SER A 88 20.06 2.58 0.74
N PHE A 89 21.20 3.12 0.29
CA PHE A 89 22.28 3.60 1.16
C PHE A 89 22.08 5.08 1.54
N ALA A 90 20.88 5.40 2.03
CA ALA A 90 20.49 6.76 2.34
C ALA A 90 21.45 7.45 3.34
N GLY A 91 21.95 8.63 2.97
CA GLY A 91 22.74 9.50 3.85
C GLY A 91 24.21 9.11 4.06
N GLN A 92 24.72 8.09 3.35
CA GLN A 92 26.09 7.59 3.57
C GLN A 92 27.13 8.23 2.63
N PHE A 93 26.70 8.73 1.47
CA PHE A 93 27.59 9.39 0.52
C PHE A 93 27.59 10.92 0.68
N LYS A 94 28.76 11.54 0.47
CA LYS A 94 28.95 12.97 0.71
C LYS A 94 28.21 13.83 -0.32
N THR A 95 27.56 14.88 0.17
CA THR A 95 27.01 15.99 -0.62
C THR A 95 27.67 17.28 -0.15
N PHE A 96 28.06 18.13 -1.09
CA PHE A 96 28.65 19.44 -0.81
C PHE A 96 27.76 20.52 -1.41
N LEU A 97 27.25 21.42 -0.57
CA LEU A 97 26.42 22.55 -1.00
C LEU A 97 27.24 23.83 -1.10
N ASN A 98 26.74 24.81 -1.86
CA ASN A 98 27.32 26.15 -2.00
C ASN A 98 28.76 26.20 -2.54
N VAL A 99 29.19 25.16 -3.26
CA VAL A 99 30.52 25.07 -3.88
C VAL A 99 30.64 26.12 -4.99
N GLN A 100 31.74 26.87 -5.03
CA GLN A 100 31.91 27.96 -5.98
C GLN A 100 33.35 28.07 -6.47
N GLY A 101 33.50 28.25 -7.78
CA GLY A 101 34.81 28.38 -8.41
C GLY A 101 35.47 27.04 -8.70
N GLU A 102 36.51 27.09 -9.53
CA GLU A 102 37.18 25.89 -10.05
C GLU A 102 37.82 25.02 -8.97
N THR A 103 38.56 25.64 -8.05
CA THR A 103 39.31 24.92 -7.00
C THR A 103 38.36 24.11 -6.12
N ASP A 104 37.32 24.76 -5.59
CA ASP A 104 36.37 24.14 -4.67
C ASP A 104 35.53 23.07 -5.39
N LEU A 105 35.18 23.29 -6.67
CA LEU A 105 34.50 22.30 -7.50
C LEU A 105 35.33 21.03 -7.66
N ARG A 106 36.61 21.16 -8.01
CA ARG A 106 37.51 20.00 -8.16
C ARG A 106 37.68 19.25 -6.83
N GLN A 107 37.84 19.98 -5.73
CA GLN A 107 37.96 19.38 -4.40
C GLN A 107 36.69 18.62 -4.00
N ALA A 108 35.50 19.22 -4.19
CA ALA A 108 34.24 18.57 -3.86
C ALA A 108 34.01 17.30 -4.69
N ILE A 109 34.37 17.31 -5.97
CA ILE A 109 34.31 16.12 -6.83
C ILE A 109 35.26 15.04 -6.29
N ALA A 110 36.52 15.39 -5.98
CA ALA A 110 37.49 14.45 -5.42
C ALA A 110 36.99 13.84 -4.10
N ASP A 111 36.45 14.65 -3.19
CA ASP A 111 35.92 14.19 -1.92
C ASP A 111 34.69 13.27 -2.07
N CYS A 112 33.85 13.51 -3.09
CA CYS A 112 32.76 12.60 -3.45
C CYS A 112 33.29 11.25 -3.93
N VAL A 113 34.32 11.24 -4.77
CA VAL A 113 34.96 10.00 -5.27
C VAL A 113 35.64 9.26 -4.12
N ASP A 114 36.37 9.95 -3.25
CA ASP A 114 37.03 9.35 -2.08
C ASP A 114 36.01 8.70 -1.13
N SER A 115 34.80 9.25 -1.04
CA SER A 115 33.74 8.68 -0.20
C SER A 115 33.36 7.25 -0.62
N LEU A 116 33.51 6.88 -1.90
CA LEU A 116 33.24 5.51 -2.37
C LEU A 116 34.23 4.50 -1.78
N SER A 117 35.53 4.84 -1.75
CA SER A 117 36.60 3.94 -1.27
C SER A 117 36.46 3.55 0.21
N GLY A 118 35.98 4.48 1.05
CA GLY A 118 35.73 4.24 2.46
C GLY A 118 34.52 3.35 2.76
N HIS A 119 33.63 3.15 1.78
CA HIS A 119 32.40 2.35 1.89
C HIS A 119 32.54 0.99 1.20
N ALA A 120 33.18 0.92 0.03
CA ALA A 120 33.54 -0.35 -0.61
C ALA A 120 34.31 -1.27 0.35
N ALA A 121 35.22 -0.69 1.14
CA ALA A 121 35.98 -1.40 2.17
C ALA A 121 35.15 -1.87 3.39
N ARG A 122 33.98 -1.27 3.66
CA ARG A 122 33.13 -1.56 4.83
C ARG A 122 31.91 -2.43 4.50
N ALA A 123 31.30 -2.25 3.34
CA ALA A 123 30.08 -2.96 2.93
C ALA A 123 30.39 -4.33 2.31
N TYR A 124 31.53 -4.50 1.65
CA TYR A 124 31.82 -5.66 0.81
C TYR A 124 32.97 -6.54 1.31
N GLY A 125 33.34 -6.42 2.58
CA GLY A 125 34.43 -7.18 3.20
C GLY A 125 34.29 -8.71 3.23
N HIS A 126 33.26 -9.32 2.61
CA HIS A 126 33.14 -10.77 2.59
C HIS A 126 32.54 -11.46 1.35
N GLU A 127 31.96 -10.78 0.34
CA GLU A 127 31.27 -11.51 -0.75
C GLU A 127 31.33 -10.81 -2.12
N ARG A 128 32.43 -10.95 -2.89
CA ARG A 128 32.40 -11.09 -4.36
C ARG A 128 33.78 -11.37 -4.98
N ASP A 129 33.88 -12.51 -5.67
CA ASP A 129 34.91 -12.88 -6.65
C ASP A 129 34.59 -12.26 -8.05
N GLY A 130 34.53 -10.93 -8.17
CA GLY A 130 34.20 -10.24 -9.42
C GLY A 130 35.02 -8.99 -9.66
N ASP A 131 35.89 -9.04 -10.66
CA ASP A 131 36.93 -8.06 -11.02
C ASP A 131 36.35 -6.83 -11.77
N GLY A 132 36.56 -5.62 -11.22
CA GLY A 132 36.30 -4.33 -11.88
C GLY A 132 36.32 -3.15 -10.88
N PRO A 133 36.98 -2.01 -11.18
CA PRO A 133 36.96 -0.85 -10.29
C PRO A 133 35.53 -0.28 -10.21
N GLU A 134 34.97 -0.15 -9.00
CA GLU A 134 33.72 0.58 -8.80
C GLU A 134 33.95 2.04 -9.21
N THR A 135 33.31 2.47 -10.29
CA THR A 135 33.39 3.86 -10.76
C THR A 135 32.27 4.68 -10.14
N MET A 136 32.60 5.91 -9.73
CA MET A 136 31.65 6.84 -9.13
C MET A 136 31.02 7.74 -10.18
N CYS A 137 29.72 8.02 -10.08
CA CYS A 137 29.13 9.15 -10.80
C CYS A 137 28.96 10.33 -9.84
N VAL A 138 29.13 11.55 -10.35
CA VAL A 138 28.98 12.78 -9.57
C VAL A 138 28.04 13.72 -10.30
N VAL A 139 26.97 14.14 -9.63
CA VAL A 139 26.04 15.16 -10.10
C VAL A 139 26.56 16.53 -9.67
N VAL A 140 26.67 17.45 -10.62
CA VAL A 140 26.93 18.86 -10.37
C VAL A 140 25.69 19.65 -10.78
N GLN A 141 25.02 20.24 -9.80
CA GLN A 141 23.70 20.88 -9.95
C GLN A 141 23.77 22.33 -9.49
N ALA A 142 23.16 23.26 -10.22
CA ALA A 142 23.05 24.66 -9.79
C ALA A 142 22.32 24.78 -8.44
N MET A 143 22.86 25.59 -7.53
CA MET A 143 22.18 25.89 -6.27
C MET A 143 20.94 26.75 -6.52
N VAL A 144 19.84 26.37 -5.87
CA VAL A 144 18.67 27.23 -5.70
C VAL A 144 18.90 28.10 -4.47
N ALA A 145 18.41 29.35 -4.49
CA ALA A 145 18.29 30.20 -3.31
C ALA A 145 16.86 30.07 -2.77
N PRO A 146 16.58 29.15 -1.83
CA PRO A 146 15.21 28.84 -1.47
C PRO A 146 14.61 29.83 -0.46
N GLN A 147 13.36 30.20 -0.67
CA GLN A 147 12.50 30.75 0.40
C GLN A 147 12.08 29.64 1.37
N ALA A 148 11.75 28.48 0.83
CA ALA A 148 11.40 27.27 1.56
C ALA A 148 11.95 26.04 0.83
N ALA A 149 12.24 24.98 1.56
CA ALA A 149 12.66 23.71 1.02
C ALA A 149 12.12 22.57 1.87
N GLY A 150 12.15 21.36 1.34
CA GLY A 150 11.59 20.24 2.07
C GLY A 150 11.77 18.90 1.39
N VAL A 151 11.17 17.90 2.03
CA VAL A 151 11.03 16.55 1.50
C VAL A 151 9.57 16.24 1.27
N LEU A 152 9.30 15.30 0.38
CA LEU A 152 7.96 14.86 0.04
C LEU A 152 7.98 13.36 -0.21
N PHE A 153 7.10 12.65 0.46
CA PHE A 153 6.85 11.23 0.23
C PHE A 153 5.49 11.04 -0.46
N SER A 154 5.46 10.39 -1.62
CA SER A 154 4.22 10.17 -2.37
C SER A 154 3.30 9.12 -1.73
N ALA A 155 3.80 8.40 -0.72
CA ALA A 155 3.09 7.49 0.19
C ALA A 155 3.57 7.78 1.61
N ASP A 156 2.74 7.56 2.63
CA ASP A 156 3.12 7.81 4.03
C ASP A 156 4.17 6.79 4.49
N PRO A 157 5.42 7.22 4.79
CA PRO A 157 6.52 6.33 5.12
C PRO A 157 6.38 5.68 6.51
N VAL A 158 5.51 6.23 7.38
CA VAL A 158 5.30 5.72 8.75
C VAL A 158 4.18 4.70 8.77
N SER A 159 3.02 5.04 8.19
CA SER A 159 1.86 4.13 8.21
C SER A 159 1.83 3.13 7.07
N GLY A 160 2.65 3.34 6.03
CA GLY A 160 2.63 2.54 4.80
C GLY A 160 1.42 2.81 3.92
N ARG A 161 0.71 3.93 4.12
CA ARG A 161 -0.50 4.26 3.36
C ARG A 161 -0.16 4.92 2.02
N HIS A 162 -0.48 4.23 0.93
CA HIS A 162 -0.31 4.75 -0.44
C HIS A 162 -1.35 5.80 -0.84
N ASP A 163 -2.43 5.95 -0.06
CA ASP A 163 -3.46 6.98 -0.27
C ASP A 163 -3.15 8.31 0.45
N ARG A 164 -1.99 8.41 1.10
CA ARG A 164 -1.52 9.60 1.82
C ARG A 164 -0.22 10.09 1.22
N LEU A 165 -0.16 11.36 0.85
CA LEU A 165 1.08 12.03 0.47
C LEU A 165 1.52 12.92 1.63
N VAL A 166 2.80 12.87 1.99
CA VAL A 166 3.37 13.61 3.13
C VAL A 166 4.35 14.66 2.61
N ILE A 167 4.24 15.88 3.12
CA ILE A 167 5.15 17.00 2.80
C ILE A 167 5.67 17.55 4.12
N ASP A 168 6.99 17.64 4.25
CA ASP A 168 7.66 18.34 5.33
C ASP A 168 8.40 19.56 4.77
N ALA A 169 8.17 20.72 5.36
CA ALA A 169 8.71 22.00 4.87
C ALA A 169 9.46 22.77 5.96
N VAL A 170 10.57 23.39 5.58
CA VAL A 170 11.35 24.32 6.40
C VAL A 170 11.62 25.61 5.64
N MET A 171 11.86 26.71 6.37
CA MET A 171 12.30 27.97 5.77
C MET A 171 13.78 27.89 5.39
N GLY A 172 14.15 28.43 4.22
CA GLY A 172 15.53 28.42 3.74
C GLY A 172 15.99 27.06 3.19
N LEU A 173 17.25 26.69 3.44
CA LEU A 173 17.87 25.48 2.89
C LEU A 173 17.33 24.21 3.58
N GLY A 174 17.04 23.18 2.79
CA GLY A 174 16.48 21.91 3.29
C GLY A 174 17.48 20.98 3.99
N GLU A 175 18.76 21.35 4.08
CA GLU A 175 19.81 20.50 4.69
C GLU A 175 19.50 20.19 6.16
N SER A 176 18.97 21.17 6.90
CA SER A 176 18.58 21.02 8.31
C SER A 176 17.41 20.06 8.53
N LEU A 177 16.60 19.83 7.49
CA LEU A 177 15.51 18.85 7.53
C LEU A 177 16.06 17.43 7.30
N VAL A 178 16.96 17.27 6.33
CA VAL A 178 17.59 15.98 6.02
C VAL A 178 18.50 15.52 7.16
N SER A 179 19.16 16.44 7.88
CA SER A 179 19.97 16.14 9.07
C SER A 179 19.14 15.89 10.34
N GLY A 180 17.84 16.19 10.33
CA GLY A 180 16.94 16.07 11.48
C GLY A 180 17.12 17.14 12.56
N GLU A 181 17.79 18.25 12.24
CA GLU A 181 18.10 19.34 13.18
C GLU A 181 16.96 20.37 13.31
N ALA A 182 16.04 20.41 12.35
CA ALA A 182 14.90 21.33 12.34
C ALA A 182 13.56 20.58 12.41
N THR A 183 12.61 21.14 13.18
CA THR A 183 11.21 20.71 13.14
C THR A 183 10.54 21.33 11.91
N PRO A 184 9.96 20.54 10.99
CA PRO A 184 9.25 21.06 9.82
C PRO A 184 7.79 21.40 10.12
N ASP A 185 7.19 22.23 9.24
CA ASP A 185 5.74 22.17 9.03
C ASP A 185 5.40 20.87 8.31
N HIS A 186 4.47 20.09 8.86
CA HIS A 186 4.09 18.77 8.39
C HIS A 186 2.68 18.78 7.80
N TYR A 187 2.54 18.31 6.55
CA TYR A 187 1.28 18.27 5.83
C TYR A 187 1.00 16.86 5.30
N VAL A 188 -0.23 16.39 5.51
CA VAL A 188 -0.72 15.13 4.92
C VAL A 188 -1.84 15.43 3.94
N MET A 189 -1.72 14.93 2.72
CA MET A 189 -2.67 15.14 1.63
C MET A 189 -3.34 13.84 1.21
N ASN A 190 -4.62 13.91 0.85
CA ASN A 190 -5.39 12.79 0.30
C ASN A 190 -5.20 12.64 -1.23
N PRO A 191 -5.80 11.62 -1.87
CA PRO A 191 -5.70 11.41 -3.33
C PRO A 191 -6.21 12.58 -4.18
N ASP A 192 -7.15 13.37 -3.65
CA ASP A 192 -7.71 14.56 -4.31
C ASP A 192 -6.83 15.82 -4.15
N ASN A 193 -5.65 15.69 -3.53
CA ASN A 193 -4.73 16.78 -3.18
C ASN A 193 -5.34 17.81 -2.20
N ALA A 194 -6.26 17.38 -1.34
CA ALA A 194 -6.73 18.15 -0.20
C ALA A 194 -5.87 17.82 1.04
N VAL A 195 -5.56 18.85 1.82
CA VAL A 195 -4.87 18.69 3.12
C VAL A 195 -5.87 18.08 4.11
N VAL A 196 -5.50 16.95 4.71
CA VAL A 196 -6.30 16.23 5.71
C VAL A 196 -5.73 16.34 7.12
N ARG A 197 -4.44 16.66 7.24
CA ARG A 197 -3.76 16.92 8.50
C ARG A 197 -2.66 17.95 8.26
N GLN A 198 -2.51 18.86 9.20
CA GLN A 198 -1.52 19.93 9.15
C GLN A 198 -1.02 20.20 10.56
N GLU A 199 0.29 20.21 10.73
CA GLU A 199 0.97 20.52 11.98
C GLU A 199 2.04 21.57 11.68
N LEU A 200 1.88 22.76 12.26
CA LEU A 200 2.76 23.89 12.00
C LEU A 200 3.66 24.14 13.20
N VAL A 201 4.89 24.56 12.94
CA VAL A 201 5.80 25.05 13.98
C VAL A 201 5.44 26.47 14.39
N GLY A 202 5.03 27.30 13.43
CA GLY A 202 4.61 28.69 13.64
C GLY A 202 3.09 28.89 13.51
N GLU A 203 2.66 30.15 13.65
CA GLU A 203 1.25 30.53 13.45
C GLU A 203 0.84 30.56 11.96
N VAL A 204 1.83 30.67 11.06
CA VAL A 204 1.63 30.82 9.62
C VAL A 204 2.30 29.65 8.90
N SER A 205 1.55 29.02 8.00
CA SER A 205 2.03 27.96 7.12
C SER A 205 3.15 28.45 6.23
N ILE A 206 4.27 27.72 6.19
CA ILE A 206 5.39 28.00 5.28
C ILE A 206 4.94 27.94 3.82
N LEU A 207 4.09 26.96 3.48
CA LEU A 207 3.61 26.75 2.12
C LEU A 207 2.22 27.33 1.90
N ALA A 208 2.04 27.98 0.75
CA ALA A 208 0.73 28.39 0.26
C ALA A 208 -0.06 27.16 -0.28
N PRO A 209 -1.41 27.19 -0.24
CA PRO A 209 -2.22 26.07 -0.73
C PRO A 209 -1.94 25.65 -2.18
N GLU A 210 -1.63 26.59 -3.07
CA GLU A 210 -1.28 26.26 -4.46
C GLU A 210 0.10 25.59 -4.61
N GLN A 211 1.05 25.92 -3.73
CA GLN A 211 2.36 25.26 -3.70
C GLN A 211 2.20 23.81 -3.23
N LEU A 212 1.41 23.56 -2.17
CA LEU A 212 1.08 22.21 -1.71
C LEU A 212 0.45 21.36 -2.82
N ARG A 213 -0.54 21.90 -3.55
CA ARG A 213 -1.17 21.19 -4.67
C ARG A 213 -0.19 20.95 -5.82
N SER A 214 0.71 21.89 -6.11
CA SER A 214 1.69 21.76 -7.19
C SER A 214 2.76 20.71 -6.86
N LEU A 215 3.26 20.70 -5.62
CA LEU A 215 4.13 19.65 -5.10
C LEU A 215 3.45 18.27 -5.19
N ALA A 216 2.21 18.16 -4.70
CA ALA A 216 1.46 16.92 -4.76
C ALA A 216 1.24 16.42 -6.20
N ARG A 217 0.92 17.32 -7.15
CA ARG A 217 0.80 16.96 -8.57
C ARG A 217 2.11 16.44 -9.16
N GLY A 218 3.22 17.13 -8.90
CA GLY A 218 4.54 16.74 -9.41
C GLY A 218 4.97 15.38 -8.87
N ALA A 219 4.81 15.16 -7.57
CA ALA A 219 5.16 13.89 -6.95
C ALA A 219 4.28 12.72 -7.40
N ARG A 220 2.97 12.94 -7.58
CA ARG A 220 2.08 11.92 -8.14
C ARG A 220 2.36 11.62 -9.60
N LEU A 221 2.86 12.59 -10.37
CA LEU A 221 3.35 12.34 -11.73
C LEU A 221 4.60 11.46 -11.67
N ALA A 222 5.60 11.85 -10.87
CA ALA A 222 6.83 11.08 -10.68
C ALA A 222 6.56 9.64 -10.22
N ALA A 223 5.72 9.44 -9.20
CA ALA A 223 5.35 8.11 -8.71
C ALA A 223 4.71 7.23 -9.79
N ARG A 224 3.86 7.81 -10.65
CA ARG A 224 3.18 7.07 -11.72
C ARG A 224 4.14 6.67 -12.83
N GLU A 225 5.00 7.59 -13.27
CA GLU A 225 5.93 7.34 -14.37
C GLU A 225 7.11 6.45 -13.94
N MET A 226 7.53 6.50 -12.67
CA MET A 226 8.57 5.64 -12.10
C MET A 226 8.04 4.29 -11.59
N GLY A 227 6.71 4.10 -11.57
CA GLY A 227 6.06 2.85 -11.17
C GLY A 227 6.13 2.50 -9.68
N ASN A 228 6.69 3.38 -8.85
CA ASN A 228 6.91 3.16 -7.42
C ASN A 228 6.58 4.44 -6.63
N PRO A 229 6.20 4.35 -5.34
CA PRO A 229 6.19 5.51 -4.47
C PRO A 229 7.56 6.18 -4.45
N VAL A 230 7.59 7.51 -4.45
CA VAL A 230 8.81 8.32 -4.53
C VAL A 230 8.98 9.19 -3.31
N ASP A 231 10.23 9.30 -2.87
CA ASP A 231 10.73 10.30 -1.95
C ASP A 231 11.47 11.37 -2.76
N MET A 232 11.08 12.62 -2.59
CA MET A 232 11.53 13.74 -3.42
C MET A 232 11.96 14.92 -2.56
N GLU A 233 13.11 15.50 -2.92
CA GLU A 233 13.57 16.76 -2.35
C GLU A 233 13.15 17.92 -3.26
N TRP A 234 12.71 19.02 -2.65
CA TRP A 234 12.24 20.18 -3.38
C TRP A 234 12.65 21.50 -2.71
N ALA A 235 12.67 22.56 -3.51
CA ALA A 235 12.85 23.94 -3.08
C ALA A 235 11.85 24.86 -3.76
N ILE A 236 11.47 25.93 -3.09
CA ILE A 236 10.75 27.08 -3.65
C ILE A 236 11.77 28.20 -3.82
N ASP A 237 12.03 28.61 -5.05
CA ASP A 237 12.94 29.71 -5.36
C ASP A 237 12.39 31.09 -4.94
N GLU A 238 13.19 32.14 -5.15
CA GLU A 238 12.82 33.52 -4.79
C GLU A 238 11.58 34.02 -5.56
N GLU A 239 11.32 33.47 -6.74
CA GLU A 239 10.16 33.75 -7.58
C GLU A 239 8.91 32.94 -7.17
N GLY A 240 9.04 32.01 -6.22
CA GLY A 240 7.95 31.16 -5.73
C GLY A 240 7.71 29.90 -6.56
N ALA A 241 8.59 29.57 -7.50
CA ALA A 241 8.50 28.37 -8.34
C ALA A 241 9.17 27.16 -7.67
N ILE A 242 8.59 25.98 -7.93
CA ILE A 242 9.11 24.71 -7.42
C ILE A 242 10.28 24.25 -8.26
N GLN A 243 11.38 23.91 -7.60
CA GLN A 243 12.56 23.26 -8.17
C GLN A 243 12.73 21.89 -7.50
N TRP A 244 12.69 20.82 -8.29
CA TRP A 244 12.92 19.46 -7.79
C TRP A 244 14.42 19.16 -7.75
N LEU A 245 14.90 18.78 -6.58
CA LEU A 245 16.33 18.62 -6.29
C LEU A 245 16.77 17.16 -6.35
N GLN A 246 15.84 16.23 -6.07
CA GLN A 246 16.08 14.79 -6.08
C GLN A 246 14.76 14.02 -6.19
N ALA A 247 14.80 12.82 -6.75
CA ALA A 247 13.73 11.84 -6.66
C ALA A 247 14.32 10.43 -6.54
N ARG A 248 13.80 9.63 -5.60
CA ARG A 248 14.20 8.24 -5.39
C ARG A 248 13.00 7.37 -5.05
N PRO A 249 13.01 6.06 -5.38
CA PRO A 249 11.95 5.15 -4.94
C PRO A 249 11.98 4.94 -3.43
N ILE A 250 10.80 4.81 -2.80
CA ILE A 250 10.69 4.44 -1.38
C ILE A 250 10.79 2.92 -1.25
N THR A 251 11.96 2.41 -0.86
CA THR A 251 12.21 0.95 -0.76
C THR A 251 11.80 0.34 0.58
N THR A 252 11.42 1.16 1.56
CA THR A 252 11.03 0.69 2.91
C THR A 252 9.57 0.34 3.04
N LEU A 253 8.74 0.70 2.05
CA LEU A 253 7.32 0.36 2.04
C LEU A 253 7.14 -1.13 1.73
N GLY A 254 6.29 -1.79 2.52
CA GLY A 254 5.80 -3.12 2.16
C GLY A 254 4.91 -3.09 0.92
N GLY A 255 4.42 -4.25 0.50
CA GLY A 255 3.44 -4.33 -0.60
C GLY A 255 2.21 -3.44 -0.30
N ASP A 256 1.67 -2.81 -1.35
CA ASP A 256 0.51 -1.92 -1.23
C ASP A 256 -0.66 -2.69 -0.62
N LEU A 257 -0.99 -2.38 0.64
CA LEU A 257 -2.08 -3.01 1.35
C LEU A 257 -3.44 -2.73 0.68
N ASN A 258 -3.52 -1.75 -0.23
CA ASN A 258 -4.72 -1.38 -0.97
C ASN A 258 -4.95 -2.17 -2.27
N ALA A 259 -3.96 -2.93 -2.76
CA ALA A 259 -4.00 -3.55 -4.08
C ALA A 259 -5.19 -4.52 -4.28
N ASP A 260 -5.66 -5.16 -3.20
CA ASP A 260 -6.74 -6.14 -3.22
C ASP A 260 -8.03 -5.65 -2.52
N PHE A 261 -8.21 -4.33 -2.41
CA PHE A 261 -9.41 -3.78 -1.78
C PHE A 261 -10.67 -4.22 -2.49
N THR A 262 -11.58 -4.79 -1.73
CA THR A 262 -12.89 -5.15 -2.26
C THR A 262 -13.76 -3.90 -2.31
N PRO A 263 -14.26 -3.48 -3.48
CA PRO A 263 -15.11 -2.29 -3.57
C PRO A 263 -16.32 -2.38 -2.64
N ILE A 264 -16.64 -1.29 -1.95
CA ILE A 264 -17.84 -1.15 -1.11
C ILE A 264 -18.65 0.08 -1.53
N SER A 265 -19.96 0.01 -1.35
CA SER A 265 -20.84 1.16 -1.53
C SER A 265 -20.82 2.03 -0.27
N SER A 266 -21.07 3.34 -0.41
CA SER A 266 -21.07 4.29 0.72
C SER A 266 -22.13 4.01 1.80
N GLY A 267 -23.12 3.15 1.51
CA GLY A 267 -24.13 2.70 2.46
C GLY A 267 -23.89 1.28 3.02
N ASP A 268 -22.78 0.64 2.65
CA ASP A 268 -22.47 -0.69 3.15
C ASP A 268 -21.96 -0.63 4.59
N VAL A 269 -22.52 -1.48 5.45
CA VAL A 269 -22.08 -1.69 6.82
C VAL A 269 -21.27 -2.98 6.85
N ILE A 270 -19.97 -2.85 7.07
CA ILE A 270 -19.02 -3.98 7.15
C ILE A 270 -18.52 -4.13 8.59
N THR A 271 -18.19 -5.36 9.00
CA THR A 271 -17.74 -5.66 10.36
C THR A 271 -16.59 -6.66 10.41
N ARG A 272 -15.78 -6.57 11.47
CA ARG A 272 -14.79 -7.60 11.84
C ARG A 272 -15.27 -8.55 12.92
N CYS A 273 -16.48 -8.39 13.45
CA CYS A 273 -17.04 -9.36 14.39
C CYS A 273 -17.06 -10.75 13.73
N ASN A 274 -16.80 -11.80 14.52
CA ASN A 274 -16.65 -13.19 14.07
C ASN A 274 -15.39 -13.43 13.21
N VAL A 275 -15.30 -12.81 12.02
CA VAL A 275 -14.18 -13.04 11.10
C VAL A 275 -12.84 -12.56 11.67
N GLY A 276 -12.83 -11.52 12.49
CA GLY A 276 -11.64 -11.02 13.19
C GLY A 276 -11.19 -11.89 14.35
N GLU A 277 -12.04 -12.79 14.86
CA GLU A 277 -11.63 -13.81 15.84
C GLU A 277 -11.03 -15.03 15.13
N MET A 278 -11.62 -15.41 13.98
CA MET A 278 -11.12 -16.49 13.14
C MET A 278 -9.79 -16.13 12.44
N MET A 279 -9.68 -14.89 11.95
CA MET A 279 -8.55 -14.32 11.23
C MET A 279 -8.17 -12.96 11.88
N PRO A 280 -7.44 -12.98 13.01
CA PRO A 280 -7.14 -11.75 13.75
C PRO A 280 -6.14 -10.85 13.04
N GLY A 281 -5.15 -11.45 12.37
CA GLY A 281 -4.10 -10.75 11.65
C GLY A 281 -4.39 -10.49 10.18
N PRO A 282 -3.43 -9.88 9.46
CA PRO A 282 -3.51 -9.73 8.02
C PRO A 282 -3.48 -11.10 7.34
N VAL A 283 -4.28 -11.25 6.30
CA VAL A 283 -4.32 -12.41 5.40
C VAL A 283 -3.59 -12.08 4.11
N CYS A 284 -2.85 -13.06 3.57
CA CYS A 284 -2.18 -12.88 2.29
C CYS A 284 -3.17 -13.05 1.11
N PRO A 285 -2.81 -12.61 -0.10
CA PRO A 285 -3.65 -12.78 -1.29
C PRO A 285 -4.06 -14.23 -1.55
N LEU A 286 -3.20 -15.21 -1.25
CA LEU A 286 -3.52 -16.63 -1.38
C LEU A 286 -4.60 -17.07 -0.38
N THR A 287 -4.51 -16.64 0.88
CA THR A 287 -5.54 -16.96 1.88
C THR A 287 -6.89 -16.33 1.52
N PHE A 288 -6.89 -15.09 1.03
CA PHE A 288 -8.14 -14.44 0.63
C PHE A 288 -8.77 -15.07 -0.62
N SER A 289 -7.97 -15.34 -1.66
CA SER A 289 -8.43 -15.98 -2.91
C SER A 289 -8.88 -17.42 -2.74
N THR A 290 -8.43 -18.10 -1.67
CA THR A 290 -8.86 -19.47 -1.33
C THR A 290 -9.96 -19.45 -0.27
N GLN A 291 -9.61 -19.35 1.01
CA GLN A 291 -10.55 -19.44 2.13
C GLN A 291 -11.57 -18.28 2.14
N GLY A 292 -11.13 -17.05 1.86
CA GLY A 292 -12.03 -15.90 1.82
C GLY A 292 -13.13 -16.05 0.77
N ARG A 293 -12.74 -16.46 -0.45
CA ARG A 293 -13.69 -16.74 -1.55
C ARG A 293 -14.53 -17.99 -1.31
N ALA A 294 -14.00 -19.01 -0.63
CA ALA A 294 -14.78 -20.20 -0.28
C ALA A 294 -15.87 -19.90 0.75
N ILE A 295 -15.58 -19.11 1.79
CA ILE A 295 -16.58 -18.63 2.75
C ILE A 295 -17.66 -17.81 2.04
N GLU A 296 -17.24 -16.86 1.21
CA GLU A 296 -18.17 -16.04 0.41
C GLU A 296 -19.06 -16.91 -0.49
N HIS A 297 -18.48 -17.88 -1.17
CA HIS A 297 -19.22 -18.83 -2.01
C HIS A 297 -20.30 -19.56 -1.21
N GLY A 298 -19.94 -20.12 -0.06
CA GLY A 298 -20.90 -20.83 0.79
C GLY A 298 -22.00 -19.91 1.36
N MET A 299 -21.67 -18.65 1.69
CA MET A 299 -22.65 -17.65 2.12
C MET A 299 -23.66 -17.33 0.99
N GLN A 300 -23.17 -17.12 -0.24
CA GLN A 300 -24.03 -16.89 -1.39
C GLN A 300 -24.84 -18.15 -1.76
N HIS A 301 -24.24 -19.33 -1.72
CA HIS A 301 -24.92 -20.60 -1.97
C HIS A 301 -26.10 -20.81 -1.03
N MET A 302 -25.92 -20.51 0.25
CA MET A 302 -26.99 -20.53 1.24
C MET A 302 -28.16 -19.65 0.79
N GLN A 303 -27.89 -18.40 0.40
CA GLN A 303 -28.90 -17.45 -0.07
C GLN A 303 -29.62 -17.92 -1.33
N VAL A 304 -28.91 -18.55 -2.26
CA VAL A 304 -29.51 -19.15 -3.47
C VAL A 304 -30.46 -20.28 -3.11
N CYS A 305 -30.08 -21.14 -2.15
CA CYS A 305 -30.88 -22.31 -1.76
C CYS A 305 -32.26 -21.98 -1.19
N TYR A 306 -32.42 -20.83 -0.53
CA TYR A 306 -33.72 -20.38 -0.03
C TYR A 306 -34.37 -19.25 -0.85
N GLY A 307 -33.88 -19.04 -2.07
CA GLY A 307 -34.45 -18.06 -3.01
C GLY A 307 -34.19 -16.60 -2.63
N GLY A 308 -33.26 -16.35 -1.70
CA GLY A 308 -32.73 -15.02 -1.41
C GLY A 308 -32.01 -14.40 -2.61
N ARG A 309 -31.45 -15.26 -3.48
CA ARG A 309 -30.79 -14.87 -4.74
C ARG A 309 -31.05 -15.89 -5.84
N SER A 310 -30.83 -15.48 -7.09
CA SER A 310 -30.97 -16.34 -8.27
C SER A 310 -29.73 -17.16 -8.59
N ALA A 311 -28.53 -16.64 -8.28
CA ALA A 311 -27.24 -17.28 -8.53
C ALA A 311 -26.14 -16.72 -7.62
N ILE A 312 -25.04 -17.48 -7.51
CA ILE A 312 -23.77 -17.03 -6.91
C ILE A 312 -23.07 -16.19 -7.96
N THR A 313 -22.68 -14.95 -7.63
CA THR A 313 -22.07 -14.03 -8.58
C THR A 313 -20.97 -13.19 -7.92
N PRO A 314 -19.90 -12.81 -8.66
CA PRO A 314 -18.77 -12.07 -8.11
C PRO A 314 -19.06 -10.59 -7.84
N GLU A 315 -20.12 -10.01 -8.44
CA GLU A 315 -20.47 -8.59 -8.26
C GLU A 315 -20.99 -8.27 -6.87
N TRP A 316 -21.30 -9.31 -6.09
CA TRP A 316 -21.87 -9.16 -4.77
C TRP A 316 -20.97 -9.79 -3.74
N THR A 317 -20.24 -8.93 -3.05
CA THR A 317 -19.28 -9.35 -2.05
C THR A 317 -19.95 -9.51 -0.68
N GLN A 318 -19.83 -10.69 -0.08
CA GLN A 318 -20.20 -10.94 1.33
C GLN A 318 -18.99 -10.81 2.25
N ILE A 319 -17.80 -11.02 1.70
CA ILE A 319 -16.53 -10.85 2.39
C ILE A 319 -15.73 -9.78 1.66
N ASN A 320 -15.30 -8.77 2.39
CA ASN A 320 -14.45 -7.71 1.88
C ASN A 320 -13.04 -7.85 2.46
N LEU A 321 -12.03 -7.51 1.65
CA LEU A 321 -10.65 -7.36 2.09
C LEU A 321 -10.30 -5.87 2.14
N PHE A 322 -9.85 -5.40 3.30
CA PHE A 322 -9.32 -4.05 3.51
C PHE A 322 -8.11 -4.08 4.43
N PHE A 323 -7.05 -3.39 4.04
CA PHE A 323 -5.75 -3.34 4.71
C PHE A 323 -5.24 -4.72 5.13
N GLY A 324 -5.33 -5.71 4.22
CA GLY A 324 -4.98 -7.10 4.50
C GLY A 324 -5.93 -7.82 5.45
N HIS A 325 -7.05 -7.24 5.88
CA HIS A 325 -7.96 -7.86 6.83
C HIS A 325 -9.32 -8.15 6.22
N MET A 326 -9.92 -9.27 6.62
CA MET A 326 -11.24 -9.68 6.17
C MET A 326 -12.34 -9.00 7.00
N PHE A 327 -13.42 -8.64 6.32
CA PHE A 327 -14.63 -8.05 6.86
C PHE A 327 -15.84 -8.79 6.32
N ILE A 328 -16.89 -8.92 7.13
CA ILE A 328 -18.21 -9.41 6.70
C ILE A 328 -19.06 -8.20 6.29
N ASN A 329 -19.67 -8.26 5.10
CA ASN A 329 -20.63 -7.27 4.63
C ASN A 329 -22.03 -7.55 5.19
N LEU A 330 -22.41 -6.83 6.25
CA LEU A 330 -23.73 -7.00 6.87
C LEU A 330 -24.85 -6.52 5.96
N THR A 331 -24.66 -5.41 5.24
CA THR A 331 -25.64 -4.90 4.26
C THR A 331 -25.90 -5.93 3.16
N GLY A 332 -24.83 -6.51 2.61
CA GLY A 332 -24.90 -7.57 1.61
C GLY A 332 -25.58 -8.83 2.15
N GLY A 333 -25.32 -9.21 3.40
CA GLY A 333 -26.01 -10.33 4.05
C GLY A 333 -27.51 -10.07 4.27
N LEU A 334 -27.86 -8.83 4.61
CA LEU A 334 -29.21 -8.44 4.97
C LEU A 334 -30.20 -8.46 3.80
N GLU A 335 -29.72 -8.37 2.56
CA GLU A 335 -30.59 -8.48 1.38
C GLU A 335 -31.40 -9.79 1.32
N ALA A 336 -30.89 -10.86 1.92
CA ALA A 336 -31.65 -12.10 2.10
C ALA A 336 -32.99 -11.89 2.84
N SER A 337 -33.06 -10.92 3.76
CA SER A 337 -34.28 -10.56 4.50
C SER A 337 -35.44 -10.10 3.60
N ARG A 338 -35.16 -9.73 2.34
CA ARG A 338 -36.22 -9.46 1.34
C ARG A 338 -37.07 -10.70 1.07
N PHE A 339 -36.51 -11.89 1.25
CA PHE A 339 -37.08 -13.18 0.87
C PHE A 339 -37.34 -14.12 2.04
N VAL A 340 -36.86 -13.80 3.25
CA VAL A 340 -37.16 -14.56 4.47
C VAL A 340 -37.79 -13.66 5.53
N SER A 341 -38.61 -14.25 6.41
CA SER A 341 -39.32 -13.52 7.46
C SER A 341 -38.57 -13.45 8.79
N ILE A 342 -37.57 -14.31 8.96
CA ILE A 342 -36.86 -14.54 10.23
C ILE A 342 -35.65 -13.63 10.46
N THR A 343 -35.24 -12.88 9.43
CA THR A 343 -34.03 -12.03 9.48
C THR A 343 -34.42 -10.59 9.23
N ASN A 344 -33.86 -9.69 10.02
CA ASN A 344 -33.91 -8.23 9.89
C ASN A 344 -32.58 -7.66 10.40
N ALA A 345 -32.38 -6.35 10.28
CA ALA A 345 -31.15 -5.69 10.70
C ALA A 345 -30.78 -5.98 12.16
N GLU A 346 -31.76 -5.97 13.06
CA GLU A 346 -31.57 -6.20 14.50
C GLU A 346 -31.06 -7.61 14.80
N THR A 347 -31.77 -8.62 14.30
CA THR A 347 -31.43 -10.04 14.47
C THR A 347 -30.10 -10.40 13.81
N LEU A 348 -29.80 -9.82 12.64
CA LEU A 348 -28.50 -10.02 11.98
C LEU A 348 -27.36 -9.41 12.79
N GLY A 349 -27.54 -8.17 13.28
CA GLY A 349 -26.57 -7.53 14.17
C GLY A 349 -26.34 -8.34 15.44
N GLN A 350 -27.41 -8.79 16.10
CA GLN A 350 -27.33 -9.60 17.31
C GLN A 350 -26.60 -10.93 17.06
N SER A 351 -26.87 -11.59 15.94
CA SER A 351 -26.26 -12.88 15.60
C SER A 351 -24.79 -12.78 15.21
N VAL A 352 -24.37 -11.72 14.51
CA VAL A 352 -22.98 -11.60 13.99
C VAL A 352 -22.09 -10.81 14.93
N CYS A 353 -22.63 -9.77 15.56
CA CYS A 353 -21.89 -8.81 16.37
C CYS A 353 -22.26 -8.86 17.86
N GLY A 354 -23.23 -9.70 18.26
CA GLY A 354 -23.70 -9.77 19.65
C GLY A 354 -24.49 -8.55 20.11
N ARG A 355 -24.79 -7.60 19.21
CA ARG A 355 -25.50 -6.35 19.50
C ARG A 355 -26.23 -5.81 18.28
N VAL A 356 -27.23 -4.97 18.50
CA VAL A 356 -27.86 -4.17 17.44
C VAL A 356 -26.85 -3.20 16.82
N ILE A 357 -26.89 -3.05 15.50
CA ILE A 357 -26.04 -2.14 14.73
C ILE A 357 -26.91 -0.98 14.21
N PRO A 358 -26.81 0.23 14.79
CA PRO A 358 -27.66 1.36 14.43
C PRO A 358 -27.58 1.77 12.94
N GLU A 359 -26.41 1.60 12.34
CA GLU A 359 -26.14 1.96 10.94
C GLU A 359 -26.77 0.96 9.94
N LEU A 360 -27.08 -0.26 10.38
CA LEU A 360 -27.61 -1.32 9.54
C LEU A 360 -29.12 -1.16 9.39
N GLN A 361 -29.59 -0.97 8.16
CA GLN A 361 -31.01 -0.74 7.87
C GLN A 361 -31.60 -1.86 7.01
N ASP A 362 -32.85 -2.24 7.32
CA ASP A 362 -33.59 -3.20 6.53
C ASP A 362 -33.76 -2.72 5.07
N PRO A 363 -33.66 -3.62 4.09
CA PRO A 363 -33.81 -3.24 2.69
C PRO A 363 -35.24 -2.71 2.42
N PRO A 364 -35.39 -1.61 1.67
CA PRO A 364 -36.69 -0.94 1.49
C PRO A 364 -37.71 -1.78 0.70
N ASN A 365 -37.24 -2.67 -0.19
CA ASN A 365 -38.07 -3.41 -1.15
C ASN A 365 -38.31 -4.87 -0.72
N LYS A 366 -38.92 -5.08 0.45
CA LYS A 366 -39.29 -6.43 0.93
C LYS A 366 -40.32 -7.08 -0.02
N LYS A 367 -40.17 -8.37 -0.31
CA LYS A 367 -41.15 -9.11 -1.14
C LYS A 367 -42.44 -9.34 -0.36
N SER A 368 -43.51 -9.69 -1.08
CA SER A 368 -44.81 -10.04 -0.50
C SER A 368 -44.68 -11.10 0.61
N VAL A 369 -45.53 -11.03 1.63
CA VAL A 369 -45.55 -11.96 2.77
C VAL A 369 -45.55 -13.42 2.34
N LEU A 370 -46.32 -13.80 1.30
CA LEU A 370 -46.36 -15.18 0.79
C LEU A 370 -45.00 -15.66 0.28
N ARG A 371 -44.30 -14.83 -0.53
CA ARG A 371 -42.95 -15.17 -1.01
C ARG A 371 -41.95 -15.30 0.14
N ARG A 372 -42.08 -14.45 1.16
CA ARG A 372 -41.22 -14.50 2.35
C ARG A 372 -41.46 -15.75 3.20
N LEU A 373 -42.71 -16.20 3.30
CA LEU A 373 -43.05 -17.47 3.92
C LEU A 373 -42.42 -18.65 3.15
N VAL A 374 -42.50 -18.65 1.82
CA VAL A 374 -41.88 -19.69 0.98
C VAL A 374 -40.37 -19.74 1.19
N GLY A 375 -39.67 -18.60 1.15
CA GLY A 375 -38.23 -18.55 1.41
C GLY A 375 -37.88 -19.03 2.82
N THR A 376 -38.71 -18.70 3.81
CA THR A 376 -38.51 -19.18 5.20
C THR A 376 -38.64 -20.70 5.31
N LEU A 377 -39.61 -21.30 4.62
CA LEU A 377 -39.75 -22.76 4.56
C LEU A 377 -38.58 -23.42 3.81
N GLN A 378 -38.09 -22.80 2.74
CA GLN A 378 -36.90 -23.28 2.03
C GLN A 378 -35.64 -23.20 2.88
N PHE A 379 -35.47 -22.13 3.66
CA PHE A 379 -34.37 -22.00 4.62
C PHE A 379 -34.46 -23.06 5.73
N ALA A 380 -35.63 -23.26 6.33
CA ALA A 380 -35.83 -24.32 7.31
C ALA A 380 -35.50 -25.70 6.73
N ARG A 381 -35.96 -26.00 5.50
CA ARG A 381 -35.63 -27.24 4.78
C ARG A 381 -34.13 -27.36 4.50
N TYR A 382 -33.44 -26.27 4.18
CA TYR A 382 -31.99 -26.24 3.98
C TYR A 382 -31.26 -26.63 5.27
N CYS A 383 -31.60 -26.00 6.40
CA CYS A 383 -31.00 -26.30 7.70
C CYS A 383 -31.29 -27.74 8.17
N LEU A 384 -32.54 -28.21 8.07
CA LEU A 384 -32.93 -29.57 8.48
C LEU A 384 -32.25 -30.67 7.65
N ARG A 385 -31.70 -30.35 6.48
CA ARG A 385 -30.92 -31.27 5.65
C ARG A 385 -29.41 -31.25 5.95
N ALA A 386 -28.95 -30.46 6.92
CA ALA A 386 -27.53 -30.33 7.24
C ALA A 386 -26.87 -31.69 7.55
N THR A 387 -27.45 -32.49 8.45
CA THR A 387 -26.91 -33.81 8.82
C THR A 387 -26.79 -34.75 7.63
N LYS A 388 -27.81 -34.77 6.75
CA LYS A 388 -27.78 -35.55 5.51
C LYS A 388 -26.69 -35.05 4.56
N ALA A 389 -26.58 -33.75 4.38
CA ALA A 389 -25.58 -33.14 3.51
C ALA A 389 -24.14 -33.42 3.98
N ILE A 390 -23.90 -33.36 5.29
CA ILE A 390 -22.61 -33.73 5.90
C ILE A 390 -22.28 -35.19 5.59
N ALA A 391 -23.23 -36.11 5.78
CA ALA A 391 -23.02 -37.54 5.52
C ALA A 391 -22.77 -37.83 4.02
N GLU A 392 -23.50 -37.17 3.12
CA GLU A 392 -23.30 -37.30 1.67
C GLU A 392 -21.95 -36.73 1.23
N PHE A 393 -21.54 -35.60 1.79
CA PHE A 393 -20.22 -35.01 1.55
C PHE A 393 -19.10 -35.94 2.05
N ASP A 394 -19.17 -36.39 3.31
CA ASP A 394 -18.16 -37.28 3.91
C ASP A 394 -17.98 -38.56 3.09
N SER A 395 -19.08 -39.18 2.64
CA SER A 395 -19.02 -40.38 1.80
C SER A 395 -18.28 -40.15 0.48
N ARG A 396 -18.45 -38.98 -0.16
CA ARG A 396 -17.74 -38.66 -1.41
C ARG A 396 -16.29 -38.23 -1.12
N PHE A 397 -16.07 -37.44 -0.07
CA PHE A 397 -14.77 -36.92 0.33
C PHE A 397 -13.80 -38.03 0.76
N ARG A 398 -14.27 -39.18 1.27
CA ARG A 398 -13.41 -40.36 1.51
C ARG A 398 -12.65 -40.86 0.27
N HIS A 399 -13.11 -40.52 -0.93
CA HIS A 399 -12.47 -40.89 -2.19
C HIS A 399 -11.68 -39.73 -2.81
N PHE A 400 -11.68 -38.56 -2.16
CA PHE A 400 -10.91 -37.40 -2.58
C PHE A 400 -9.41 -37.69 -2.45
N HIS A 401 -8.68 -37.38 -3.51
CA HIS A 401 -7.22 -37.47 -3.53
C HIS A 401 -6.68 -36.39 -4.48
N ILE A 402 -5.59 -35.78 -4.07
CA ILE A 402 -4.84 -34.84 -4.90
C ILE A 402 -3.80 -35.64 -5.66
N ARG A 403 -3.74 -35.46 -6.98
CA ARG A 403 -2.69 -36.08 -7.79
C ARG A 403 -1.39 -35.27 -7.66
N TYR A 404 -0.32 -35.88 -7.16
CA TYR A 404 0.99 -35.24 -7.20
C TYR A 404 1.54 -35.20 -8.63
N CYS A 405 1.98 -34.03 -9.06
CA CYS A 405 2.61 -33.77 -10.34
C CYS A 405 4.12 -33.58 -10.16
N ASP A 406 4.91 -33.92 -11.18
CA ASP A 406 6.37 -33.84 -11.14
C ASP A 406 6.90 -32.41 -11.31
N ASP A 407 6.03 -31.46 -11.62
CA ASP A 407 6.35 -30.05 -11.84
C ASP A 407 5.34 -29.11 -11.17
N SER A 408 5.78 -27.89 -10.88
CA SER A 408 4.99 -26.88 -10.15
C SER A 408 3.76 -26.42 -10.93
N LEU A 409 3.83 -26.34 -12.26
CA LEU A 409 2.71 -25.89 -13.09
C LEU A 409 1.59 -26.94 -13.07
N GLY A 410 1.94 -28.21 -13.22
CA GLY A 410 1.02 -29.34 -13.07
C GLY A 410 0.40 -29.39 -11.69
N MET A 411 1.17 -29.11 -10.63
CA MET A 411 0.65 -29.06 -9.26
C MET A 411 -0.37 -27.93 -9.08
N VAL A 412 -0.11 -26.73 -9.61
CA VAL A 412 -1.07 -25.61 -9.57
C VAL A 412 -2.35 -25.96 -10.32
N ALA A 413 -2.24 -26.52 -11.53
CA ALA A 413 -3.41 -26.93 -12.32
C ALA A 413 -4.25 -28.02 -11.61
N GLU A 414 -3.60 -28.96 -10.90
CA GLU A 414 -4.30 -29.93 -10.07
C GLU A 414 -5.02 -29.25 -8.90
N MET A 415 -4.38 -28.31 -8.20
CA MET A 415 -5.01 -27.58 -7.10
C MET A 415 -6.23 -26.79 -7.57
N GLU A 416 -6.15 -26.11 -8.71
CA GLU A 416 -7.28 -25.41 -9.34
C GLU A 416 -8.41 -26.39 -9.71
N ARG A 417 -8.07 -27.57 -10.24
CA ARG A 417 -9.06 -28.62 -10.55
C ARG A 417 -9.78 -29.12 -9.32
N GLN A 418 -9.11 -29.18 -8.17
CA GLN A 418 -9.70 -29.61 -6.89
C GLN A 418 -10.39 -28.47 -6.13
N PHE A 419 -10.19 -27.21 -6.51
CA PHE A 419 -10.77 -26.06 -5.83
C PHE A 419 -12.29 -26.14 -5.57
N PRO A 420 -13.13 -26.69 -6.47
CA PRO A 420 -14.55 -26.89 -6.20
C PRO A 420 -14.86 -27.75 -4.96
N TRP A 421 -13.95 -28.65 -4.55
CA TRP A 421 -14.11 -29.39 -3.30
C TRP A 421 -14.00 -28.50 -2.06
N LEU A 422 -13.12 -27.50 -2.10
CA LEU A 422 -13.01 -26.51 -1.03
C LEU A 422 -14.30 -25.69 -0.94
N LEU A 423 -14.82 -25.24 -2.08
CA LEU A 423 -16.10 -24.51 -2.14
C LEU A 423 -17.25 -25.33 -1.55
N GLU A 424 -17.37 -26.60 -1.92
CA GLU A 424 -18.40 -27.49 -1.39
C GLU A 424 -18.23 -27.79 0.11
N ALA A 425 -16.97 -27.91 0.59
CA ALA A 425 -16.70 -28.09 2.01
C ALA A 425 -17.21 -26.89 2.83
N ASP A 426 -16.96 -25.65 2.35
CA ASP A 426 -17.45 -24.42 2.97
C ASP A 426 -18.99 -24.31 2.91
N GLU A 427 -19.62 -24.75 1.82
CA GLU A 427 -21.09 -24.83 1.75
C GLU A 427 -21.67 -25.76 2.82
N VAL A 428 -21.08 -26.93 3.00
CA VAL A 428 -21.50 -27.92 4.00
C VAL A 428 -21.25 -27.39 5.41
N HIS A 429 -20.10 -26.76 5.64
CA HIS A 429 -19.75 -26.11 6.90
C HIS A 429 -20.77 -25.02 7.27
N LEU A 430 -21.06 -24.08 6.36
CA LEU A 430 -22.02 -23.01 6.59
C LEU A 430 -23.45 -23.54 6.74
N ARG A 431 -23.83 -24.61 6.04
CA ARG A 431 -25.11 -25.30 6.28
C ARG A 431 -25.20 -25.86 7.69
N SER A 432 -24.13 -26.48 8.18
CA SER A 432 -24.05 -27.00 9.54
C SER A 432 -24.15 -25.87 10.57
N SER A 433 -23.43 -24.76 10.35
CA SER A 433 -23.47 -23.58 11.21
C SER A 433 -24.88 -22.96 11.29
N ALA A 434 -25.54 -22.77 10.15
CA ALA A 434 -26.91 -22.27 10.08
C ALA A 434 -27.91 -23.18 10.81
N TYR A 435 -27.73 -24.51 10.71
CA TYR A 435 -28.55 -25.46 11.45
C TYR A 435 -28.37 -25.34 12.97
N SER A 436 -27.12 -25.23 13.45
CA SER A 436 -26.83 -25.00 14.86
C SER A 436 -27.48 -23.72 15.39
N GLY A 437 -27.40 -22.61 14.64
CA GLY A 437 -28.05 -21.35 15.03
C GLY A 437 -29.58 -21.44 15.12
N VAL A 438 -30.22 -22.19 14.21
CA VAL A 438 -31.67 -22.46 14.30
C VAL A 438 -32.01 -23.27 15.56
N MET A 439 -31.21 -24.30 15.87
CA MET A 439 -31.43 -25.13 17.05
C MET A 439 -31.19 -24.36 18.35
N GLU A 440 -30.19 -23.48 18.39
CA GLU A 440 -29.95 -22.58 19.51
C GLU A 440 -31.15 -21.68 19.76
N GLY A 441 -31.71 -21.04 18.72
CA GLY A 441 -32.89 -20.20 18.85
C GLY A 441 -34.11 -20.96 19.38
N VAL A 442 -34.28 -22.22 19.01
CA VAL A 442 -35.33 -23.10 19.57
C VAL A 442 -35.09 -23.36 21.06
N VAL A 443 -33.85 -23.66 21.46
CA VAL A 443 -33.49 -23.89 22.87
C VAL A 443 -33.69 -22.62 23.70
N GLN A 444 -33.23 -21.46 23.23
CA GLN A 444 -33.43 -20.18 23.89
C GLN A 444 -34.91 -19.86 24.06
N GLY A 445 -35.74 -20.11 23.03
CA GLY A 445 -37.20 -19.95 23.12
C GLY A 445 -37.83 -20.87 24.17
N VAL A 446 -37.39 -22.12 24.27
CA VAL A 446 -37.87 -23.06 25.30
C VAL A 446 -37.43 -22.63 26.70
N VAL A 447 -36.19 -22.17 26.87
CA VAL A 447 -35.67 -21.67 28.17
C VAL A 447 -36.41 -20.40 28.60
N ALA A 448 -36.54 -19.42 27.71
CA ALA A 448 -37.29 -18.19 27.99
C ALA A 448 -38.77 -18.47 28.30
N SER A 449 -39.38 -19.48 27.66
CA SER A 449 -40.76 -19.88 27.97
C SER A 449 -40.92 -20.60 29.31
N ARG A 450 -39.83 -21.15 29.87
CA ARG A 450 -39.80 -21.77 31.21
C ARG A 450 -39.57 -20.76 32.33
N ASP A 451 -38.91 -19.65 32.03
CA ASP A 451 -38.72 -18.53 32.99
C ASP A 451 -39.97 -17.65 33.14
N VAL A 452 -41.00 -17.86 32.32
CA VAL A 452 -42.34 -17.27 32.50
C VAL A 452 -43.24 -18.26 33.26
N ASP A 453 -42.92 -18.53 34.52
CA ASP A 453 -43.90 -19.08 35.46
C ASP A 453 -44.69 -17.91 36.09
N PRO A 454 -46.03 -17.82 36.01
CA PRO A 454 -46.81 -16.66 36.49
C PRO A 454 -46.90 -16.54 38.03
N GLY A 455 -45.93 -17.09 38.76
CA GLY A 455 -46.00 -17.33 40.19
C GLY A 455 -45.08 -16.50 41.09
N SER A 456 -44.15 -15.69 40.56
CA SER A 456 -43.14 -15.00 41.38
C SER A 456 -43.28 -13.48 41.48
N ASP A 457 -44.44 -12.90 41.14
CA ASP A 457 -44.77 -11.52 41.50
C ASP A 457 -45.31 -11.46 42.95
N ARG A 458 -44.41 -11.62 43.92
CA ARG A 458 -44.52 -11.06 45.28
C ARG A 458 -43.21 -11.30 46.02
N VAL A 459 -42.74 -10.24 46.68
CA VAL A 459 -41.50 -10.12 47.48
C VAL A 459 -40.28 -9.92 46.56
N THR A 460 -39.65 -8.75 46.44
CA THR A 460 -39.29 -7.78 47.48
C THR A 460 -39.09 -6.39 46.87
N ALA A 461 -39.99 -5.46 47.17
CA ALA A 461 -39.64 -4.05 47.27
C ALA A 461 -39.10 -3.84 48.70
N GLN A 462 -37.80 -4.00 48.89
CA GLN A 462 -37.08 -3.48 50.07
C GLN A 462 -35.58 -3.68 49.87
N GLN A 463 -34.90 -2.62 49.44
CA GLN A 463 -33.75 -2.03 50.14
C GLN A 463 -33.14 -0.99 49.20
N ALA A 464 -33.63 0.23 49.39
CA ALA A 464 -32.80 1.41 49.24
C ALA A 464 -31.89 1.47 50.47
N GLU A 465 -30.58 1.48 50.25
CA GLU A 465 -29.60 2.34 50.91
C GLU A 465 -28.29 2.33 50.12
#